data_AF-A0A7W0W3U1-F1
#
_entry.id   AF-A0A7W0W3U1-F1
#
_cell.length_a   1.000
_cell.length_b   1.000
_cell.length_c   1.000
_cell.angle_alpha   90.00
_cell.angle_beta   90.00
_cell.angle_gamma   90.00
#
_symmetry.space_group_name_H-M   'P 1'
#
loop_
_entity.id
_entity.type
_entity.pdbx_description
1 polymer ?
#
loop_
_entity_poly.entity_id
_entity_poly.type
_entity_poly.pdbx_seq_one_letter_code
_entity_poly.pdbx_strand_id
1 'polypeptide(L)'
;MRPNIRLSAALFALGAPLCQAAAQKPGRDIALDFRMSTVTTGAVGNEVVTGRVIATNDRARLDMKGGGGVRVVPLPGNGDVSMIVTDGGKTLTYIDAANRTYMRMRPAEMIEDVQKMGGLTMQFSGTVATVDNLGAGPSILGHPTAHYLVTTGMTIAMNAMGQQQTVQISSKTHYYYATDIPSSLNPFAAMSGTDMGTMFGGTNRDFADKMRAAQAKLPKAIPLRTTTDATITTDGRTRVTKTQTEVTAIKWITADPKSFLVPAGYKALTTPGAPGPDGR
;
A
#
# COMPACT_ATOMS: atom_id res chain seq x y z
N MET A 1 69.81 -51.50 12.57
CA MET A 1 70.81 -50.69 13.31
C MET A 1 70.32 -49.25 13.36
N ARG A 2 70.48 -48.62 14.54
CA ARG A 2 70.10 -47.24 14.94
C ARG A 2 71.02 -46.18 14.26
N PRO A 3 70.91 -44.83 14.46
CA PRO A 3 70.08 -44.09 15.45
C PRO A 3 69.43 -42.74 15.03
N ASN A 4 68.41 -42.38 15.82
CA ASN A 4 68.05 -41.10 16.48
C ASN A 4 68.44 -39.73 15.87
N ILE A 5 67.49 -38.77 15.93
CA ILE A 5 67.54 -37.58 16.82
C ILE A 5 66.13 -36.95 16.92
N ARG A 6 65.82 -36.47 18.13
CA ARG A 6 64.56 -35.85 18.59
C ARG A 6 64.50 -34.37 18.22
N LEU A 7 63.29 -33.80 18.10
CA LEU A 7 63.02 -32.46 18.65
C LEU A 7 61.54 -32.35 19.08
N SER A 8 61.36 -31.86 20.30
CA SER A 8 60.08 -31.59 20.95
C SER A 8 59.49 -30.26 20.50
N ALA A 9 58.17 -30.17 20.40
CA ALA A 9 57.42 -28.94 20.68
C ALA A 9 55.99 -29.31 21.11
N ALA A 10 55.69 -29.10 22.38
CA ALA A 10 54.34 -29.04 22.89
C ALA A 10 53.73 -27.68 22.49
N LEU A 11 52.55 -27.68 21.89
CA LEU A 11 51.73 -26.47 21.74
C LEU A 11 50.36 -26.75 22.35
N PHE A 12 50.10 -26.06 23.47
CA PHE A 12 48.78 -25.91 24.06
C PHE A 12 47.87 -25.18 23.08
N ALA A 13 46.84 -25.86 22.55
CA ALA A 13 45.73 -25.21 21.89
C ALA A 13 44.55 -25.14 22.87
N LEU A 14 44.40 -23.98 23.51
CA LEU A 14 43.16 -23.56 24.17
C LEU A 14 42.08 -23.43 23.08
N GLY A 15 41.25 -24.45 22.94
CA GLY A 15 40.04 -24.38 22.12
C GLY A 15 39.06 -23.42 22.76
N ALA A 16 39.00 -22.20 22.25
CA ALA A 16 37.92 -21.27 22.57
C ALA A 16 36.57 -21.93 22.29
N PRO A 17 35.54 -21.72 23.13
CA PRO A 17 34.18 -22.08 22.74
C PRO A 17 33.87 -21.26 21.49
N LEU A 18 33.69 -21.96 20.36
CA LEU A 18 33.02 -21.43 19.21
C LEU A 18 31.66 -20.96 19.72
N CYS A 19 31.53 -19.66 19.98
CA CYS A 19 30.24 -18.99 19.92
C CYS A 19 29.73 -19.28 18.51
N GLN A 20 28.94 -20.34 18.39
CA GLN A 20 28.00 -20.48 17.31
C GLN A 20 27.12 -19.24 17.42
N ALA A 21 27.49 -18.21 16.66
CA ALA A 21 26.54 -17.23 16.22
C ALA A 21 25.46 -18.05 15.52
N ALA A 22 24.40 -18.37 16.26
CA ALA A 22 23.20 -18.91 15.68
C ALA A 22 22.88 -17.97 14.52
N ALA A 23 22.97 -18.48 13.30
CA ALA A 23 22.49 -17.78 12.12
C ALA A 23 21.00 -17.60 12.34
N GLN A 24 20.62 -16.50 13.01
CA GLN A 24 19.26 -16.00 13.02
C GLN A 24 18.90 -15.93 11.54
N LYS A 25 17.90 -16.71 11.11
CA LYS A 25 17.12 -16.35 9.93
C LYS A 25 16.15 -15.28 10.44
N PRO A 26 16.50 -13.98 10.37
CA PRO A 26 15.72 -12.95 11.00
C PRO A 26 14.49 -12.69 10.14
N GLY A 27 13.39 -12.30 10.79
CA GLY A 27 12.10 -12.03 10.16
C GLY A 27 12.24 -11.15 8.92
N ARG A 28 11.60 -11.56 7.82
CA ARG A 28 11.60 -10.85 6.53
C ARG A 28 10.57 -9.72 6.52
N ASP A 29 10.52 -8.91 7.57
CA ASP A 29 9.70 -7.71 7.55
C ASP A 29 10.52 -6.59 6.90
N ILE A 30 9.83 -5.66 6.27
CA ILE A 30 10.48 -4.57 5.56
C ILE A 30 10.01 -3.23 6.06
N ALA A 31 10.96 -2.33 6.26
CA ALA A 31 10.72 -0.92 6.45
C ALA A 31 11.12 -0.17 5.17
N LEU A 32 10.25 0.71 4.71
CA LEU A 32 10.47 1.56 3.55
C LEU A 32 10.23 3.01 3.96
N ASP A 33 11.11 3.91 3.58
CA ASP A 33 10.78 5.34 3.58
C ASP A 33 10.42 5.74 2.14
N PHE A 34 9.47 6.64 1.98
CA PHE A 34 9.05 7.09 0.66
C PHE A 34 8.72 8.57 0.62
N ARG A 35 8.71 9.11 -0.60
CA ARG A 35 8.23 10.44 -0.93
C ARG A 35 7.19 10.31 -2.03
N MET A 36 6.03 10.93 -1.81
CA MET A 36 4.97 11.07 -2.79
C MET A 36 4.81 12.55 -3.15
N SER A 37 4.71 12.86 -4.43
CA SER A 37 4.33 14.17 -4.93
C SER A 37 3.08 14.07 -5.78
N THR A 38 2.11 14.94 -5.51
CA THR A 38 0.83 14.97 -6.22
C THR A 38 0.61 16.35 -6.84
N VAL A 39 0.23 16.36 -8.12
CA VAL A 39 -0.14 17.56 -8.86
C VAL A 39 -1.55 17.35 -9.41
N THR A 40 -2.47 18.25 -9.07
CA THR A 40 -3.84 18.23 -9.60
C THR A 40 -4.05 19.44 -10.49
N THR A 41 -4.57 19.22 -11.71
CA THR A 41 -4.91 20.32 -12.62
C THR A 41 -5.94 21.25 -11.97
N GLY A 42 -5.64 22.55 -11.97
CA GLY A 42 -6.50 23.58 -11.37
C GLY A 42 -6.31 23.81 -9.87
N ALA A 43 -5.47 23.01 -9.20
CA ALA A 43 -5.05 23.28 -7.83
C ALA A 43 -3.78 24.16 -7.81
N VAL A 44 -3.66 25.03 -6.81
CA VAL A 44 -2.46 25.85 -6.61
C VAL A 44 -1.42 25.06 -5.82
N GLY A 45 -0.33 24.70 -6.48
CA GLY A 45 0.84 24.07 -5.86
C GLY A 45 0.95 22.56 -6.02
N ASN A 46 2.13 22.06 -5.69
CA ASN A 46 2.43 20.63 -5.64
C ASN A 46 2.35 20.18 -4.19
N GLU A 47 1.61 19.10 -3.94
CA GLU A 47 1.57 18.50 -2.61
C GLU A 47 2.68 17.48 -2.49
N VAL A 48 3.45 17.54 -1.41
CA VAL A 48 4.48 16.56 -1.10
C VAL A 48 4.16 15.92 0.23
N VAL A 49 4.12 14.59 0.21
CA VAL A 49 3.95 13.73 1.37
C VAL A 49 5.22 12.91 1.51
N THR A 50 5.74 12.80 2.72
CA THR A 50 6.76 11.81 3.03
C THR A 50 6.16 10.81 4.00
N GLY A 51 6.70 9.60 4.01
CA GLY A 51 6.20 8.62 4.95
C GLY A 51 7.10 7.43 5.10
N ARG A 52 6.67 6.57 6.01
CA ARG A 52 7.32 5.32 6.34
C ARG A 52 6.32 4.20 6.31
N VAL A 53 6.70 3.10 5.69
CA VAL A 53 5.99 1.83 5.71
C VAL A 53 6.75 0.87 6.59
N ILE A 54 6.02 0.11 7.41
CA ILE A 54 6.49 -1.15 7.97
C ILE A 54 5.52 -2.23 7.49
N ALA A 55 6.02 -3.25 6.79
CA ALA A 55 5.20 -4.30 6.22
C ALA A 55 5.70 -5.69 6.63
N THR A 56 4.73 -6.55 6.92
CA THR A 56 4.85 -8.00 7.11
C THR A 56 4.02 -8.70 6.04
N ASN A 57 3.89 -10.02 6.10
CA ASN A 57 3.13 -10.79 5.10
C ASN A 57 1.64 -10.39 5.01
N ASP A 58 0.99 -10.10 6.15
CA ASP A 58 -0.47 -9.88 6.26
C ASP A 58 -0.85 -8.49 6.80
N ARG A 59 0.13 -7.71 7.27
CA ARG A 59 -0.09 -6.40 7.89
C ARG A 59 0.88 -5.37 7.36
N ALA A 60 0.41 -4.15 7.22
CA ALA A 60 1.26 -3.00 7.01
C ALA A 60 0.85 -1.84 7.91
N ARG A 61 1.81 -1.00 8.23
CA ARG A 61 1.59 0.32 8.80
C ARG A 61 2.26 1.34 7.89
N LEU A 62 1.53 2.39 7.59
CA LEU A 62 1.93 3.50 6.76
C LEU A 62 1.79 4.77 7.60
N ASP A 63 2.90 5.35 8.02
CA ASP A 63 2.93 6.64 8.71
C ASP A 63 3.26 7.73 7.69
N MET A 64 2.34 8.67 7.46
CA MET A 64 2.47 9.75 6.49
C MET A 64 2.57 11.10 7.19
N LYS A 65 3.36 11.99 6.60
CA LYS A 65 3.54 13.37 7.02
C LYS A 65 3.48 14.32 5.82
N GLY A 66 2.83 15.46 6.02
CA GLY A 66 2.76 16.56 5.06
C GLY A 66 1.66 16.43 4.00
N GLY A 67 1.48 17.50 3.21
CA GLY A 67 0.50 17.62 2.13
C GLY A 67 -0.94 17.91 2.58
N GLY A 68 -1.68 18.73 1.83
CA GLY A 68 -3.11 18.96 2.06
C GLY A 68 -4.00 17.77 1.64
N GLY A 69 -3.47 16.87 0.80
CA GLY A 69 -4.15 15.71 0.23
C GLY A 69 -4.18 14.46 1.10
N VAL A 70 -3.44 14.38 2.22
CA VAL A 70 -3.58 13.28 3.19
C VAL A 70 -4.72 13.61 4.16
N ARG A 71 -5.90 13.89 3.61
CA ARG A 71 -7.13 14.07 4.38
C ARG A 71 -7.98 12.84 4.22
N VAL A 72 -8.03 12.04 5.29
CA VAL A 72 -8.95 10.91 5.37
C VAL A 72 -10.22 11.44 6.01
N VAL A 73 -11.23 11.74 5.20
CA VAL A 73 -12.53 12.15 5.74
C VAL A 73 -13.15 10.96 6.48
N PRO A 74 -13.68 11.15 7.71
CA PRO A 74 -13.94 12.41 8.41
C PRO A 74 -12.93 12.75 9.52
N LEU A 75 -11.71 12.20 9.49
CA LEU A 75 -10.70 12.54 10.49
C LEU A 75 -10.31 14.03 10.36
N PRO A 76 -10.39 14.83 11.45
CA PRO A 76 -10.09 16.25 11.46
C PRO A 76 -8.57 16.57 11.42
N GLY A 77 -7.76 15.73 10.78
CA GLY A 77 -6.29 15.77 10.86
C GLY A 77 -5.64 16.87 10.02
N ASN A 78 -4.63 17.52 10.60
CA ASN A 78 -3.81 18.58 9.99
C ASN A 78 -2.41 18.06 9.54
N GLY A 79 -2.36 16.93 8.82
CA GLY A 79 -1.19 16.58 7.99
C GLY A 79 -0.35 15.38 8.38
N ASP A 80 -0.52 14.82 9.60
CA ASP A 80 0.11 13.56 9.99
C ASP A 80 -0.98 12.49 10.18
N VAL A 81 -0.90 11.42 9.39
CA VAL A 81 -1.88 10.32 9.42
C VAL A 81 -1.16 8.99 9.38
N SER A 82 -1.53 8.10 10.29
CA SER A 82 -1.08 6.70 10.25
C SER A 82 -2.21 5.82 9.76
N MET A 83 -1.93 4.95 8.79
CA MET A 83 -2.84 3.93 8.31
C MET A 83 -2.27 2.56 8.65
N ILE A 84 -3.08 1.73 9.30
CA ILE A 84 -2.77 0.33 9.56
C ILE A 84 -3.66 -0.52 8.67
N VAL A 85 -3.02 -1.36 7.87
CA VAL A 85 -3.66 -2.36 7.02
C VAL A 85 -3.54 -3.71 7.73
N THR A 86 -4.69 -4.35 7.94
CA THR A 86 -4.78 -5.67 8.59
C THR A 86 -5.65 -6.61 7.76
N ASP A 87 -5.65 -7.90 8.11
CA ASP A 87 -6.42 -8.94 7.45
C ASP A 87 -6.14 -9.04 5.94
N GLY A 88 -4.89 -8.81 5.54
CA GLY A 88 -4.46 -8.83 4.13
C GLY A 88 -5.08 -7.72 3.28
N GLY A 89 -5.44 -6.58 3.88
CA GLY A 89 -6.03 -5.45 3.16
C GLY A 89 -7.53 -5.23 3.39
N LYS A 90 -8.22 -6.17 4.05
CA LYS A 90 -9.67 -6.08 4.25
C LYS A 90 -10.07 -5.02 5.27
N THR A 91 -9.21 -4.79 6.27
CA THR A 91 -9.46 -3.83 7.34
C THR A 91 -8.42 -2.72 7.29
N LEU A 92 -8.89 -1.49 7.04
CA LEU A 92 -8.08 -0.27 7.06
C LEU A 92 -8.38 0.48 8.37
N THR A 93 -7.34 0.79 9.15
CA THR A 93 -7.47 1.58 10.37
C THR A 93 -6.67 2.86 10.23
N TYR A 94 -7.34 3.99 10.15
CA TYR A 94 -6.73 5.31 10.10
C TYR A 94 -6.64 5.88 11.51
N ILE A 95 -5.50 6.46 11.84
CA ILE A 95 -5.17 6.95 13.17
C ILE A 95 -4.78 8.42 13.03
N ASP A 96 -5.48 9.26 13.77
CA ASP A 96 -5.16 10.66 13.98
C ASP A 96 -4.46 10.79 15.34
N ALA A 97 -3.14 10.92 15.26
CA ALA A 97 -2.31 11.02 16.46
C ALA A 97 -2.51 12.33 17.23
N ALA A 98 -2.87 13.41 16.54
CA ALA A 98 -3.08 14.72 17.15
C ALA A 98 -4.33 14.73 18.02
N ASN A 99 -5.43 14.16 17.52
CA ASN A 99 -6.70 14.11 18.23
C ASN A 99 -6.88 12.87 19.10
N ARG A 100 -5.93 11.91 19.04
CA ARG A 100 -6.04 10.58 19.68
C ARG A 100 -7.33 9.87 19.30
N THR A 101 -7.67 9.93 18.02
CA THR A 101 -8.83 9.27 17.46
C THR A 101 -8.41 8.30 16.37
N TYR A 102 -9.24 7.30 16.11
CA TYR A 102 -9.03 6.39 15.00
C TYR A 102 -10.36 6.03 14.35
N MET A 103 -10.29 5.63 13.09
CA MET A 103 -11.43 5.13 12.34
C MET A 103 -11.03 3.82 11.68
N ARG A 104 -11.83 2.77 11.90
CA ARG A 104 -11.68 1.49 11.23
C ARG A 104 -12.70 1.41 10.10
N MET A 105 -12.26 1.01 8.93
CA MET A 105 -13.08 0.86 7.74
C MET A 105 -12.85 -0.51 7.12
N ARG A 106 -13.96 -1.12 6.67
CA ARG A 106 -13.96 -2.29 5.81
C ARG A 106 -14.68 -1.90 4.52
N PRO A 107 -13.96 -1.51 3.46
CA PRO A 107 -14.57 -0.90 2.28
C PRO A 107 -15.72 -1.71 1.67
N ALA A 108 -15.59 -3.05 1.64
CA ALA A 108 -16.64 -3.94 1.14
C ALA A 108 -17.94 -3.84 1.97
N GLU A 109 -17.84 -3.90 3.30
CA GLU A 109 -19.00 -3.77 4.20
C GLU A 109 -19.66 -2.40 4.07
N MET A 110 -18.86 -1.33 4.01
CA MET A 110 -19.39 0.03 3.82
C MET A 110 -20.23 0.16 2.54
N ILE A 111 -19.79 -0.46 1.45
CA ILE A 111 -20.54 -0.39 0.19
C ILE A 111 -21.83 -1.22 0.27
N GLU A 112 -21.77 -2.40 0.87
CA GLU A 112 -22.98 -3.21 1.11
C GLU A 112 -24.00 -2.45 1.96
N ASP A 113 -23.54 -1.77 3.01
CA ASP A 113 -24.42 -1.01 3.91
C ASP A 113 -25.04 0.20 3.20
N VAL A 114 -24.27 0.94 2.41
CA VAL A 114 -24.79 2.04 1.58
C VAL A 114 -25.83 1.54 0.57
N GLN A 115 -25.64 0.37 -0.03
CA GLN A 115 -26.63 -0.24 -0.93
C GLN A 115 -27.92 -0.64 -0.19
N LYS A 116 -27.80 -1.24 1.00
CA LYS A 116 -28.96 -1.64 1.83
C LYS A 116 -29.80 -0.46 2.30
N MET A 117 -29.18 0.69 2.54
CA MET A 117 -29.89 1.92 2.93
C MET A 117 -30.73 2.54 1.78
N GLY A 118 -30.70 1.97 0.57
CA GLY A 118 -31.61 2.31 -0.52
C GLY A 118 -31.41 3.70 -1.15
N GLY A 119 -30.39 4.44 -0.72
CA GLY A 119 -30.13 5.82 -1.15
C GLY A 119 -29.19 5.96 -2.35
N LEU A 120 -28.50 4.89 -2.75
CA LEU A 120 -27.50 4.92 -3.82
C LEU A 120 -27.53 3.61 -4.63
N THR A 121 -27.79 3.72 -5.93
CA THR A 121 -27.53 2.62 -6.87
C THR A 121 -26.33 2.97 -7.73
N MET A 122 -25.44 1.99 -7.93
CA MET A 122 -24.22 2.14 -8.73
C MET A 122 -24.24 1.10 -9.84
N GLN A 123 -24.08 1.56 -11.07
CA GLN A 123 -23.91 0.71 -12.25
C GLN A 123 -22.53 0.97 -12.83
N PHE A 124 -21.80 -0.11 -13.11
CA PHE A 124 -20.45 -0.04 -13.66
C PHE A 124 -20.47 -0.53 -15.09
N SER A 125 -19.78 0.17 -15.98
CA SER A 125 -19.61 -0.18 -17.39
C SER A 125 -18.26 0.28 -17.90
N GLY A 126 -17.89 -0.09 -19.14
CA GLY A 126 -16.66 0.39 -19.78
C GLY A 126 -15.38 0.01 -19.01
N THR A 127 -15.40 -1.13 -18.33
CA THR A 127 -14.30 -1.60 -17.46
C THR A 127 -13.11 -2.09 -18.27
N VAL A 128 -11.94 -1.51 -18.02
CA VAL A 128 -10.67 -1.86 -18.64
C VAL A 128 -9.62 -2.08 -17.56
N ALA A 129 -8.84 -3.15 -17.68
CA ALA A 129 -7.62 -3.35 -16.91
C ALA A 129 -6.61 -4.11 -17.78
N THR A 130 -5.52 -3.44 -18.17
CA THR A 130 -4.44 -4.05 -18.95
C THR A 130 -3.12 -3.90 -18.21
N VAL A 131 -2.21 -4.83 -18.49
CA VAL A 131 -0.85 -4.83 -17.95
C VAL A 131 0.09 -5.11 -19.10
N ASP A 132 0.99 -4.17 -19.34
CA ASP A 132 2.02 -4.22 -20.35
C ASP A 132 3.38 -4.30 -19.65
N ASN A 133 4.15 -5.35 -19.93
CA ASN A 133 5.53 -5.46 -19.47
C ASN A 133 6.42 -4.68 -20.44
N LEU A 134 7.04 -3.61 -19.95
CA LEU A 134 7.90 -2.72 -20.74
C LEU A 134 9.39 -3.11 -20.64
N GLY A 135 9.69 -4.21 -19.94
CA GLY A 135 11.04 -4.78 -19.84
C GLY A 135 11.80 -4.28 -18.61
N ALA A 136 13.12 -4.17 -18.74
CA ALA A 136 13.97 -3.71 -17.65
C ALA A 136 13.79 -2.22 -17.39
N GLY A 137 13.59 -1.86 -16.12
CA GLY A 137 13.60 -0.47 -15.64
C GLY A 137 14.98 -0.03 -15.16
N PRO A 138 15.13 1.24 -14.77
CA PRO A 138 16.37 1.73 -14.16
C PRO A 138 16.63 1.04 -12.81
N SER A 139 17.88 1.00 -12.37
CA SER A 139 18.19 0.64 -10.99
C SER A 139 17.73 1.74 -10.04
N ILE A 140 17.06 1.37 -8.96
CA ILE A 140 16.58 2.29 -7.91
C ILE A 140 17.13 1.81 -6.59
N LEU A 141 17.85 2.67 -5.87
CA LEU A 141 18.53 2.33 -4.61
C LEU A 141 19.47 1.11 -4.73
N GLY A 142 20.08 0.90 -5.91
CA GLY A 142 20.96 -0.24 -6.18
C GLY A 142 20.22 -1.54 -6.55
N HIS A 143 18.89 -1.54 -6.55
CA HIS A 143 18.08 -2.71 -6.92
C HIS A 143 17.70 -2.66 -8.40
N PRO A 144 17.88 -3.74 -9.17
CA PRO A 144 17.36 -3.84 -10.54
C PRO A 144 15.82 -3.81 -10.52
N THR A 145 15.20 -3.14 -11.50
CA THR A 145 13.74 -3.08 -11.59
C THR A 145 13.20 -3.61 -12.91
N ALA A 146 11.95 -4.05 -12.89
CA ALA A 146 11.15 -4.34 -14.08
C ALA A 146 10.02 -3.31 -14.21
N HIS A 147 9.85 -2.77 -15.41
CA HIS A 147 8.91 -1.70 -15.72
C HIS A 147 7.60 -2.26 -16.27
N TYR A 148 6.49 -1.93 -15.62
CA TYR A 148 5.16 -2.30 -16.05
C TYR A 148 4.30 -1.06 -16.23
N LEU A 149 3.49 -1.04 -17.28
CA LEU A 149 2.39 -0.10 -17.42
C LEU A 149 1.08 -0.83 -17.11
N VAL A 150 0.32 -0.29 -16.18
CA VAL A 150 -1.03 -0.75 -15.85
C VAL A 150 -2.00 0.34 -16.29
N THR A 151 -2.90 0.00 -17.20
CA THR A 151 -3.98 0.92 -17.61
C THR A 151 -5.29 0.42 -17.04
N THR A 152 -5.99 1.26 -16.29
CA THR A 152 -7.32 0.96 -15.78
C THR A 152 -8.32 2.01 -16.24
N GLY A 153 -9.58 1.60 -16.37
CA GLY A 153 -10.67 2.52 -16.67
C GLY A 153 -12.02 1.94 -16.30
N MET A 154 -12.97 2.79 -15.96
CA MET A 154 -14.37 2.42 -15.73
C MET A 154 -15.28 3.65 -15.85
N THR A 155 -16.54 3.39 -16.16
CA THR A 155 -17.64 4.35 -16.06
C THR A 155 -18.58 3.89 -14.95
N ILE A 156 -18.82 4.77 -13.98
CA ILE A 156 -19.75 4.56 -12.87
C ILE A 156 -20.95 5.48 -13.10
N ALA A 157 -22.13 4.90 -13.33
CA ALA A 157 -23.39 5.61 -13.28
C ALA A 157 -23.98 5.46 -11.87
N MET A 158 -24.05 6.56 -11.14
CA MET A 158 -24.63 6.63 -9.80
C MET A 158 -26.03 7.23 -9.92
N ASN A 159 -27.00 6.66 -9.20
CA ASN A 159 -28.29 7.30 -8.99
C ASN A 159 -28.52 7.41 -7.48
N ALA A 160 -28.53 8.65 -7.00
CA ALA A 160 -28.80 8.99 -5.61
C ALA A 160 -30.06 9.87 -5.56
N MET A 161 -31.09 9.41 -4.86
CA MET A 161 -32.35 10.15 -4.67
C MET A 161 -32.97 10.68 -5.99
N GLY A 162 -32.85 9.91 -7.09
CA GLY A 162 -33.40 10.27 -8.40
C GLY A 162 -32.50 11.18 -9.25
N GLN A 163 -31.36 11.62 -8.72
CA GLN A 163 -30.35 12.35 -9.49
C GLN A 163 -29.32 11.37 -10.05
N GLN A 164 -29.21 11.32 -11.38
CA GLN A 164 -28.22 10.51 -12.07
C GLN A 164 -26.94 11.31 -12.25
N GLN A 165 -25.81 10.72 -11.85
CA GLN A 165 -24.48 11.25 -12.01
C GLN A 165 -23.61 10.21 -12.72
N THR A 166 -22.79 10.64 -13.69
CA THR A 166 -21.86 9.74 -14.37
C THR A 166 -20.43 10.16 -14.06
N VAL A 167 -19.63 9.19 -13.62
CA VAL A 167 -18.22 9.36 -13.31
C VAL A 167 -17.40 8.43 -14.20
N GLN A 168 -16.59 9.00 -15.09
CA GLN A 168 -15.61 8.25 -15.85
C GLN A 168 -14.25 8.36 -15.17
N ILE A 169 -13.60 7.22 -14.98
CA ILE A 169 -12.29 7.14 -14.36
C ILE A 169 -11.38 6.42 -15.34
N SER A 170 -10.23 7.02 -15.62
CA SER A 170 -9.15 6.35 -16.33
C SER A 170 -7.83 6.62 -15.63
N SER A 171 -6.95 5.63 -15.60
CA SER A 171 -5.65 5.75 -14.97
C SER A 171 -4.60 4.99 -15.76
N LYS A 172 -3.42 5.60 -15.89
CA LYS A 172 -2.21 4.94 -16.37
C LYS A 172 -1.20 4.97 -15.24
N THR A 173 -0.75 3.81 -14.82
CA THR A 173 0.22 3.69 -13.74
C THR A 173 1.44 2.93 -14.20
N HIS A 174 2.58 3.61 -14.19
CA HIS A 174 3.89 2.99 -14.37
C HIS A 174 4.40 2.48 -13.02
N TYR A 175 4.70 1.18 -12.96
CA TYR A 175 5.32 0.55 -11.80
C TYR A 175 6.74 0.09 -12.12
N TYR A 176 7.66 0.31 -11.17
CA TYR A 176 9.04 -0.17 -11.25
C TYR A 176 9.29 -1.13 -10.10
N TYR A 177 9.13 -2.42 -10.35
CA TYR A 177 9.23 -3.48 -9.34
C TYR A 177 10.67 -3.95 -9.16
N ALA A 178 11.17 -3.99 -7.93
CA ALA A 178 12.47 -4.59 -7.63
C ALA A 178 12.47 -6.09 -7.96
N THR A 179 13.38 -6.57 -8.80
CA THR A 179 13.39 -7.98 -9.21
C THR A 179 14.08 -8.90 -8.20
N ASP A 180 14.78 -8.32 -7.23
CA ASP A 180 15.56 -9.00 -6.19
C ASP A 180 14.94 -8.90 -4.78
N ILE A 181 13.88 -8.09 -4.61
CA ILE A 181 13.14 -7.97 -3.35
C ILE A 181 11.74 -8.61 -3.50
N PRO A 182 11.59 -9.89 -3.16
CA PRO A 182 10.28 -10.53 -3.17
C PRO A 182 9.40 -9.92 -2.07
N SER A 183 8.14 -9.63 -2.41
CA SER A 183 7.12 -9.24 -1.46
C SER A 183 5.75 -9.66 -1.95
N SER A 184 4.93 -10.21 -1.06
CA SER A 184 3.52 -10.49 -1.33
C SER A 184 2.63 -9.27 -1.13
N LEU A 185 3.14 -8.21 -0.50
CA LEU A 185 2.39 -7.00 -0.17
C LEU A 185 2.96 -5.80 -0.93
N ASN A 186 2.10 -5.11 -1.68
CA ASN A 186 2.40 -3.79 -2.20
C ASN A 186 1.79 -2.75 -1.24
N PRO A 187 2.58 -2.12 -0.37
CA PRO A 187 2.06 -1.16 0.61
C PRO A 187 1.49 0.10 -0.03
N PHE A 188 1.87 0.38 -1.28
CA PHE A 188 1.36 1.50 -2.06
C PHE A 188 0.09 1.16 -2.83
N ALA A 189 -0.39 -0.08 -2.81
CA ALA A 189 -1.62 -0.45 -3.52
C ALA A 189 -2.83 0.35 -3.03
N ALA A 190 -2.83 0.70 -1.74
CA ALA A 190 -3.83 1.56 -1.12
C ALA A 190 -3.74 3.04 -1.57
N MET A 191 -2.60 3.45 -2.12
CA MET A 191 -2.33 4.83 -2.54
C MET A 191 -2.39 5.01 -4.06
N SER A 192 -2.11 3.97 -4.85
CA SER A 192 -1.96 4.05 -6.32
C SER A 192 -3.28 3.88 -7.10
N GLY A 193 -4.43 3.84 -6.42
CA GLY A 193 -5.74 3.65 -7.07
C GLY A 193 -6.02 2.20 -7.50
N THR A 194 -5.11 1.24 -7.28
CA THR A 194 -5.43 -0.20 -7.34
C THR A 194 -6.50 -0.61 -6.33
N ASP A 195 -6.69 0.20 -5.28
CA ASP A 195 -7.78 0.13 -4.32
C ASP A 195 -9.18 0.17 -4.94
N MET A 196 -9.32 0.66 -6.17
CA MET A 196 -10.60 0.54 -6.89
C MET A 196 -11.04 -0.93 -7.02
N GLY A 197 -10.10 -1.86 -7.19
CA GLY A 197 -10.40 -3.30 -7.23
C GLY A 197 -10.88 -3.83 -5.88
N THR A 198 -10.29 -3.35 -4.78
CA THR A 198 -10.67 -3.74 -3.42
C THR A 198 -11.99 -3.10 -2.98
N MET A 199 -12.22 -1.85 -3.37
CA MET A 199 -13.44 -1.09 -3.11
C MET A 199 -14.59 -1.61 -3.97
N PHE A 200 -14.45 -1.65 -5.29
CA PHE A 200 -15.55 -1.95 -6.22
C PHE A 200 -15.60 -3.40 -6.71
N GLY A 201 -14.59 -4.22 -6.39
CA GLY A 201 -14.58 -5.62 -6.82
C GLY A 201 -15.72 -6.44 -6.21
N GLY A 202 -16.20 -6.07 -5.03
CA GLY A 202 -17.39 -6.68 -4.42
C GLY A 202 -18.68 -6.34 -5.18
N THR A 203 -18.75 -5.16 -5.81
CA THR A 203 -19.96 -4.66 -6.47
C THR A 203 -20.03 -4.93 -7.96
N ASN A 204 -18.89 -5.17 -8.61
CA ASN A 204 -18.84 -5.54 -10.02
C ASN A 204 -17.85 -6.69 -10.26
N ARG A 205 -18.41 -7.87 -10.51
CA ARG A 205 -17.64 -9.10 -10.74
C ARG A 205 -16.71 -9.02 -11.96
N ASP A 206 -17.17 -8.44 -13.07
CA ASP A 206 -16.35 -8.30 -14.28
C ASP A 206 -15.10 -7.44 -14.03
N PHE A 207 -15.28 -6.30 -13.36
CA PHE A 207 -14.16 -5.45 -12.97
C PHE A 207 -13.22 -6.16 -12.00
N ALA A 208 -13.76 -6.87 -11.00
CA ALA A 208 -12.96 -7.66 -10.06
C ALA A 208 -12.11 -8.72 -10.77
N ASP A 209 -12.71 -9.44 -11.73
CA ASP A 209 -12.04 -10.49 -12.48
C ASP A 209 -10.95 -9.91 -13.39
N LYS A 210 -11.22 -8.79 -14.07
CA LYS A 210 -10.22 -8.06 -14.87
C LYS A 210 -9.06 -7.54 -14.01
N MET A 211 -9.34 -6.96 -12.85
CA MET A 211 -8.32 -6.50 -11.92
C MET A 211 -7.49 -7.65 -11.35
N ARG A 212 -8.11 -8.79 -11.01
CA ARG A 212 -7.40 -10.00 -10.56
C ARG A 212 -6.49 -10.54 -11.66
N ALA A 213 -6.98 -10.59 -12.90
CA ALA A 213 -6.19 -11.01 -14.05
C ALA A 213 -5.01 -10.06 -14.32
N ALA A 214 -5.21 -8.74 -14.16
CA ALA A 214 -4.14 -7.75 -14.24
C ALA A 214 -3.11 -7.95 -13.12
N GLN A 215 -3.54 -8.06 -11.86
CA GLN A 215 -2.66 -8.30 -10.71
C GLN A 215 -1.85 -9.59 -10.84
N ALA A 216 -2.43 -10.66 -11.38
CA ALA A 216 -1.74 -11.93 -11.60
C ALA A 216 -0.56 -11.82 -12.60
N LYS A 217 -0.57 -10.82 -13.48
CA LYS A 217 0.52 -10.54 -14.43
C LYS A 217 1.65 -9.71 -13.82
N LEU A 218 1.41 -9.07 -12.67
CA LEU A 218 2.40 -8.26 -11.99
C LEU A 218 3.33 -9.14 -11.14
N PRO A 219 4.61 -8.77 -11.00
CA PRO A 219 5.54 -9.52 -10.18
C PRO A 219 5.15 -9.39 -8.70
N LYS A 220 5.39 -10.46 -7.93
CA LYS A 220 5.25 -10.48 -6.46
C LYS A 220 6.48 -9.83 -5.83
N ALA A 221 6.61 -8.53 -6.03
CA ALA A 221 7.74 -7.72 -5.63
C ALA A 221 7.28 -6.34 -5.14
N ILE A 222 8.20 -5.59 -4.55
CA ILE A 222 7.92 -4.23 -4.08
C ILE A 222 8.15 -3.24 -5.23
N PRO A 223 7.19 -2.37 -5.55
CA PRO A 223 7.45 -1.26 -6.45
C PRO A 223 8.29 -0.20 -5.74
N LEU A 224 9.45 0.14 -6.30
CA LEU A 224 10.35 1.17 -5.78
C LEU A 224 10.01 2.57 -6.29
N ARG A 225 9.32 2.63 -7.42
CA ARG A 225 8.76 3.86 -7.99
C ARG A 225 7.41 3.55 -8.61
N THR A 226 6.49 4.50 -8.49
CA THR A 226 5.20 4.46 -9.17
C THR A 226 4.86 5.85 -9.68
N THR A 227 4.42 5.95 -10.92
CA THR A 227 3.91 7.19 -11.51
C THR A 227 2.53 6.93 -12.07
N THR A 228 1.54 7.65 -11.55
CA THR A 228 0.13 7.51 -11.90
C THR A 228 -0.39 8.80 -12.51
N ASP A 229 -0.92 8.72 -13.73
CA ASP A 229 -1.73 9.75 -14.35
C ASP A 229 -3.20 9.29 -14.29
N ALA A 230 -3.98 9.90 -13.41
CA ALA A 230 -5.41 9.61 -13.25
C ALA A 230 -6.25 10.76 -13.81
N THR A 231 -7.30 10.42 -14.57
CA THR A 231 -8.29 11.35 -15.07
C THR A 231 -9.65 10.92 -14.58
N ILE A 232 -10.33 11.81 -13.86
CA ILE A 232 -11.70 11.63 -13.38
C ILE A 232 -12.56 12.69 -14.06
N THR A 233 -13.56 12.25 -14.81
CA THR A 233 -14.57 13.12 -15.41
C THR A 233 -15.88 12.89 -14.67
N THR A 234 -16.47 13.96 -14.17
CA THR A 234 -17.75 13.94 -13.47
C THR A 234 -18.63 15.03 -14.04
N ASP A 235 -19.77 14.66 -14.62
CA ASP A 235 -20.73 15.60 -15.23
C ASP A 235 -20.07 16.59 -16.21
N GLY A 236 -19.14 16.07 -17.03
CA GLY A 236 -18.38 16.84 -18.02
C GLY A 236 -17.20 17.63 -17.46
N ARG A 237 -17.04 17.74 -16.14
CA ARG A 237 -15.86 18.36 -15.52
C ARG A 237 -14.75 17.34 -15.36
N THR A 238 -13.59 17.64 -15.93
CA THR A 238 -12.43 16.75 -15.90
C THR A 238 -11.40 17.23 -14.89
N ARG A 239 -10.98 16.33 -14.01
CA ARG A 239 -9.88 16.49 -13.07
C ARG A 239 -8.77 15.52 -13.45
N VAL A 240 -7.59 16.05 -13.70
CA VAL A 240 -6.38 15.25 -13.92
C VAL A 240 -5.52 15.35 -12.67
N THR A 241 -5.07 14.21 -12.17
CA THR A 241 -4.17 14.10 -11.02
C THR A 241 -2.98 13.24 -11.41
N LYS A 242 -1.80 13.82 -11.26
CA LYS A 242 -0.51 13.13 -11.43
C LYS A 242 0.09 12.87 -10.07
N THR A 243 0.40 11.61 -9.79
CA THR A 243 1.01 11.18 -8.53
C THR A 243 2.29 10.44 -8.83
N GLN A 244 3.38 10.82 -8.19
CA GLN A 244 4.65 10.10 -8.25
C GLN A 244 5.04 9.70 -6.83
N THR A 245 5.24 8.41 -6.62
CA THR A 245 5.73 7.85 -5.36
C THR A 245 7.07 7.18 -5.60
N GLU A 246 8.04 7.48 -4.76
CA GLU A 246 9.39 6.93 -4.82
C GLU A 246 9.81 6.45 -3.44
N VAL A 247 10.33 5.23 -3.38
CA VAL A 247 11.00 4.70 -2.20
C VAL A 247 12.36 5.37 -2.10
N THR A 248 12.64 5.96 -0.95
CA THR A 248 13.88 6.69 -0.65
C THR A 248 14.83 5.89 0.24
N ALA A 249 14.33 4.91 0.99
CA ALA A 249 15.15 3.98 1.76
C ALA A 249 14.45 2.62 1.92
N ILE A 250 15.25 1.55 2.03
CA ILE A 250 14.79 0.18 2.26
C ILE A 250 15.63 -0.44 3.36
N LYS A 251 14.98 -1.10 4.32
CA LYS A 251 15.65 -1.85 5.37
C LYS A 251 14.88 -3.10 5.76
N TRP A 252 15.57 -4.24 5.81
CA TRP A 252 15.06 -5.44 6.46
C TRP A 252 15.07 -5.25 7.97
N ILE A 253 13.94 -5.53 8.61
CA ILE A 253 13.78 -5.39 10.06
C ILE A 253 13.00 -6.58 10.62
N THR A 254 12.98 -6.69 11.94
CA THR A 254 11.96 -7.47 12.65
C THR A 254 10.95 -6.48 13.19
N ALA A 255 9.73 -6.50 12.65
CA ALA A 255 8.70 -5.55 13.06
C ALA A 255 8.18 -5.90 14.47
N ASP A 256 7.97 -4.88 15.31
CA ASP A 256 7.28 -5.06 16.58
C ASP A 256 5.78 -5.30 16.27
N PRO A 257 5.17 -6.40 16.72
CA PRO A 257 3.74 -6.62 16.55
C PRO A 257 2.86 -5.45 17.03
N LYS A 258 3.32 -4.71 18.05
CA LYS A 258 2.62 -3.51 18.56
C LYS A 258 2.57 -2.37 17.55
N SER A 259 3.47 -2.33 16.57
CA SER A 259 3.41 -1.33 15.49
C SER A 259 2.11 -1.41 14.70
N PHE A 260 1.47 -2.58 14.63
CA PHE A 260 0.21 -2.80 13.91
C PHE A 260 -1.04 -2.69 14.78
N LEU A 261 -0.90 -2.16 16.01
CA LEU A 261 -2.02 -1.94 16.91
C LEU A 261 -2.32 -0.44 17.01
N VAL A 262 -3.60 -0.12 17.22
CA VAL A 262 -3.99 1.23 17.64
C VAL A 262 -3.41 1.47 19.04
N PRO A 263 -2.72 2.59 19.31
CA PRO A 263 -2.17 2.85 20.62
C PRO A 263 -3.27 2.96 21.70
N ALA A 264 -2.93 2.58 22.94
CA ALA A 264 -3.86 2.67 24.06
C ALA A 264 -4.36 4.11 24.26
N GLY A 265 -5.64 4.24 24.62
CA GLY A 265 -6.28 5.54 24.92
C GLY A 265 -6.80 6.29 23.70
N TYR A 266 -6.69 5.74 22.49
CA TYR A 266 -7.32 6.32 21.30
C TYR A 266 -8.82 6.01 21.27
N LYS A 267 -9.62 7.00 20.86
CA LYS A 267 -11.08 6.88 20.75
C LYS A 267 -11.49 6.52 19.33
N ALA A 268 -12.35 5.51 19.20
CA ALA A 268 -12.95 5.19 17.90
C ALA A 268 -13.89 6.32 17.49
N LEU A 269 -13.79 6.79 16.26
CA LEU A 269 -14.83 7.60 15.64
C LEU A 269 -15.89 6.68 15.08
N THR A 270 -17.13 6.90 15.49
CA THR A 270 -18.30 6.30 14.85
C THR A 270 -18.73 7.21 13.72
N THR A 271 -18.49 6.80 12.49
CA THR A 271 -19.13 7.40 11.32
C THR A 271 -20.59 6.93 11.27
N PRO A 272 -21.57 7.83 11.05
CA PRO A 272 -22.94 7.40 10.74
C PRO A 272 -22.90 6.44 9.54
N GLY A 273 -23.34 5.19 9.73
CA GLY A 273 -23.27 4.13 8.71
C GLY A 273 -21.99 3.30 8.68
N ALA A 274 -21.04 3.48 9.60
CA ALA A 274 -19.93 2.54 9.79
C ALA A 274 -20.28 1.48 10.85
N PRO A 275 -19.83 0.22 10.69
CA PRO A 275 -19.96 -0.79 11.73
C PRO A 275 -19.32 -0.29 13.03
N GLY A 276 -19.98 -0.53 14.17
CA GLY A 276 -19.48 -0.12 15.48
C GLY A 276 -18.05 -0.65 15.77
N PRO A 277 -17.34 -0.04 16.74
CA PRO A 277 -15.93 -0.32 17.03
C PRO A 277 -15.62 -1.80 17.34
N ASP A 278 -16.63 -2.58 17.69
CA ASP A 278 -16.53 -3.96 18.12
C ASP A 278 -16.73 -5.00 17.01
N GLY A 279 -16.88 -4.56 15.73
CA GLY A 279 -16.99 -5.37 14.52
C GLY A 279 -16.94 -6.88 14.73
N ARG A 280 -18.09 -7.46 15.12
CA ARG A 280 -18.35 -8.90 15.11
C ARG A 280 -19.00 -9.26 13.80
#